data_AF-A0AA87Q7X4-F1
#
_entry.id   AF-A0AA87Q7X4-F1
#
_cell.length_a   1.000
_cell.length_b   1.000
_cell.length_c   1.000
_cell.angle_alpha   90.00
_cell.angle_beta   90.00
_cell.angle_gamma   90.00
#
_symmetry.space_group_name_H-M   'P 1'
#
loop_
_entity.id
_entity.type
_entity.pdbx_description
1 polymer ?
#
loop_
_entity_poly.entity_id
_entity_poly.type
_entity_poly.pdbx_seq_one_letter_code
_entity_poly.pdbx_strand_id
1 'polypeptide(L)' 'MSKLAKDVGMNRSALYRALSGEGNPEFATILKVVKALGLKLTPVPAAH' A
#
# COMPACT_ATOMS: atom_id res chain seq x y z
N MET A 1 -1.04 11.90 2.76
CA MET A 1 -1.98 10.78 3.04
C MET A 1 -3.42 11.03 2.59
N SER A 2 -3.94 12.27 2.60
CA SER A 2 -5.31 12.56 2.14
C SER A 2 -5.56 12.29 0.65
N LYS A 3 -4.60 12.67 -0.20
CA LYS A 3 -4.62 12.41 -1.65
C LYS A 3 -4.45 10.92 -1.95
N LEU A 4 -3.44 10.27 -1.33
CA LEU A 4 -3.22 8.84 -1.46
C LEU A 4 -4.46 8.02 -1.08
N ALA A 5 -5.12 8.34 0.04
CA ALA A 5 -6.36 7.69 0.46
C ALA A 5 -7.46 7.79 -0.62
N LYS A 6 -7.63 8.97 -1.24
CA LYS A 6 -8.54 9.13 -2.39
C LYS A 6 -8.10 8.29 -3.58
N ASP A 7 -6.82 8.33 -3.93
CA ASP A 7 -6.29 7.64 -5.11
C ASP A 7 -6.36 6.11 -4.98
N VAL A 8 -6.28 5.57 -3.76
CA VAL A 8 -6.46 4.13 -3.48
C VAL A 8 -7.89 3.72 -3.15
N GLY A 9 -8.83 4.67 -3.09
CA GLY A 9 -10.24 4.42 -2.76
C GLY A 9 -10.49 4.00 -1.30
N MET A 10 -9.66 4.47 -0.37
CA MET A 10 -9.76 4.16 1.05
C MET A 10 -10.02 5.42 1.87
N ASN A 11 -10.68 5.27 3.01
CA ASN A 11 -10.66 6.35 4.00
C ASN A 11 -9.25 6.44 4.65
N ARG A 12 -8.91 7.63 5.17
CA ARG A 12 -7.57 7.89 5.71
C ARG A 12 -7.22 6.95 6.86
N SER A 13 -8.15 6.68 7.77
CA SER A 13 -7.94 5.84 8.95
C SER A 13 -7.67 4.38 8.57
N ALA A 14 -8.39 3.87 7.57
CA ALA A 14 -8.20 2.53 7.03
C ALA A 14 -6.84 2.42 6.34
N LEU A 15 -6.43 3.44 5.57
CA LEU A 15 -5.10 3.47 4.96
C LEU A 15 -3.99 3.50 6.02
N TYR A 16 -4.15 4.30 7.07
CA TYR A 16 -3.18 4.36 8.18
C TYR A 16 -3.08 3.03 8.93
N ARG A 17 -4.20 2.36 9.20
CA ARG A 17 -4.21 1.03 9.82
C ARG A 17 -3.60 -0.04 8.93
N ALA A 18 -3.87 0.03 7.62
CA ALA A 18 -3.35 -0.94 6.65
C ALA A 18 -1.81 -0.84 6.50
N LEU A 19 -1.25 0.36 6.65
CA LEU A 19 0.20 0.63 6.48
C LEU A 19 0.95 0.80 7.81
N SER A 20 0.31 0.61 8.96
CA SER A 20 0.99 0.63 10.26
C SER A 20 1.80 -0.66 10.48
N GLY A 21 2.72 -0.64 11.44
CA GLY A 21 3.54 -1.82 11.79
C GLY A 21 2.74 -3.02 12.32
N GLU A 22 1.51 -2.79 12.77
CA GLU A 22 0.57 -3.82 13.23
C GLU A 22 -0.54 -4.12 12.20
N GLY A 23 -0.47 -3.49 11.03
CA GLY A 23 -1.43 -3.67 9.96
C GLY A 23 -1.29 -5.03 9.27
N ASN A 24 -2.42 -5.57 8.78
CA ASN A 24 -2.43 -6.73 7.89
C ASN A 24 -3.15 -6.37 6.58
N PRO A 25 -2.51 -5.59 5.69
CA PRO A 25 -3.11 -5.20 4.43
C PRO A 25 -3.21 -6.40 3.49
N GLU A 26 -4.35 -6.54 2.82
CA GLU A 26 -4.45 -7.44 1.68
C GLU A 26 -3.44 -7.04 0.60
N PHE A 27 -2.90 -8.02 -0.13
CA PHE A 27 -1.93 -7.77 -1.18
C PHE A 27 -2.46 -6.80 -2.27
N ALA A 28 -3.77 -6.86 -2.56
CA ALA A 28 -4.43 -5.92 -3.46
C ALA A 28 -4.33 -4.45 -2.98
N THR A 29 -4.35 -4.23 -1.67
CA THR A 29 -4.17 -2.89 -1.07
C THR A 29 -2.75 -2.39 -1.28
N ILE A 30 -1.75 -3.27 -1.10
CA ILE A 30 -0.34 -2.94 -1.37
C ILE A 30 -0.16 -2.53 -2.83
N LEU A 31 -0.70 -3.30 -3.78
CA LEU A 31 -0.59 -2.98 -5.21
C LEU A 31 -1.24 -1.64 -5.58
N LYS A 32 -2.40 -1.31 -4.99
CA LYS A 32 -3.06 -0.02 -5.18
C LYS A 32 -2.19 1.13 -4.68
N VAL A 33 -1.60 1.00 -3.49
CA VAL A 33 -0.71 2.01 -2.90
C VAL A 33 0.54 2.21 -3.76
N VAL A 34 1.21 1.12 -4.15
CA VAL A 34 2.38 1.16 -5.04
C VAL A 34 2.06 1.90 -6.33
N LYS A 35 0.92 1.59 -6.98
CA LYS A 35 0.48 2.26 -8.21
C LYS A 35 0.17 3.74 -7.98
N ALA A 36 -0.53 4.09 -6.91
CA ALA A 36 -0.88 5.48 -6.60
C ALA A 36 0.34 6.36 -6.28
N LEU A 37 1.43 5.74 -5.81
CA LEU A 37 2.73 6.40 -5.60
C LEU A 37 3.59 6.47 -6.89
N GLY A 38 3.11 5.92 -8.01
CA GLY A 38 3.89 5.86 -9.25
C GLY A 38 5.05 4.85 -9.21
N LEU A 39 5.00 3.90 -8.28
CA LEU A 39 6.02 2.88 -8.09
C LEU A 39 5.66 1.58 -8.82
N LYS A 40 6.67 0.71 -8.99
CA LYS A 40 6.51 -0.65 -9.52
C LYS A 40 7.09 -1.65 -8.53
N LEU A 41 6.29 -2.65 -8.17
CA LEU A 41 6.75 -3.77 -7.35
C LEU A 41 7.42 -4.80 -8.25
N THR A 42 8.67 -5.17 -7.93
CA THR A 42 9.43 -6.19 -8.63
C THR A 42 10.00 -7.15 -7.59
N PRO A 43 9.61 -8.44 -7.57
CA PRO A 43 10.27 -9.41 -6.72
C PRO A 43 11.71 -9.61 -7.21
N VAL A 44 12.64 -9.69 -6.27
CA VAL A 44 14.05 -10.03 -6.53
C VAL A 44 14.37 -11.34 -5.81
N PRO A 45 15.28 -12.17 -6.36
CA PRO A 45 15.74 -13.36 -5.66
C PRO A 45 16.23 -13.00 -4.26
N ALA A 46 15.76 -13.74 -3.25
CA ALA A 46 16.37 -13.66 -1.93
C ALA A 46 17.79 -14.24 -2.04
N ALA A 47 18.78 -13.45 -1.64
CA ALA A 47 20.14 -13.97 -1.52
C ALA A 47 20.13 -14.97 -0.36
N HIS A 48 20.11 -16.25 -0.71
CA HIS A 48 20.45 -17.35 0.17
C HIS A 48 21.90 -17.76 -0.11
#